data_AF-A0A7T8GMU3-F1
#
_entry.id   AF-A0A7T8GMU3-F1
#
_cell.length_a   1.000
_cell.length_b   1.000
_cell.length_c   1.000
_cell.angle_alpha   90.00
_cell.angle_beta   90.00
_cell.angle_gamma   90.00
#
_symmetry.space_group_name_H-M   'P 1'
#
loop_
_entity.id
_entity.type
_entity.pdbx_description
1 polymer ?
#
loop_
_entity_poly.entity_id
_entity_poly.type
_entity_poly.pdbx_seq_one_letter_code
_entity_poly.pdbx_strand_id
1 'polypeptide(L)' 'MEETREEACSLTAFKAPAFCQQDPKMWFDILEIMFKSNNIKKSGTKFSHASGLLPTDVLCKVSDVISRLGDSDTP' A
#
# COMPACT_ATOMS: atom_id res chain seq x y z
N MET A 1 9.88 -8.40 36.20
CA MET A 1 10.14 -8.96 34.86
C MET A 1 8.80 -8.99 34.15
N GLU A 2 8.41 -7.87 33.53
CA GLU A 2 7.16 -7.81 32.77
C GLU A 2 7.43 -8.35 31.37
N GLU A 3 7.10 -9.64 31.20
CA GLU A 3 7.02 -10.30 29.91
C GLU A 3 5.81 -9.70 29.18
N THR A 4 6.06 -8.66 28.39
CA THR A 4 5.07 -8.17 27.44
C THR A 4 4.93 -9.26 26.39
N ARG A 5 3.83 -10.01 26.47
CA ARG A 5 3.40 -10.90 25.40
C ARG A 5 3.19 -10.06 24.15
N GLU A 6 4.22 -10.02 23.31
CA GLU A 6 4.09 -9.64 21.92
C GLU A 6 3.19 -10.69 21.27
N GLU A 7 1.90 -10.40 21.21
CA GLU A 7 0.99 -11.12 20.32
C GLU A 7 1.47 -10.85 18.89
N ALA A 8 2.36 -11.71 18.42
CA ALA A 8 2.73 -11.81 17.02
C ALA A 8 1.50 -12.29 16.26
N CYS A 9 0.61 -11.34 15.96
CA CYS A 9 -0.36 -11.48 14.90
C CYS A 9 0.45 -11.88 13.67
N SER A 10 0.38 -13.16 13.31
CA SER A 10 0.92 -13.71 12.07
C SER A 10 0.09 -13.18 10.90
N LEU A 11 0.12 -11.87 10.71
CA LEU A 11 -0.18 -11.20 9.47
C LEU A 11 0.95 -11.64 8.56
N THR A 12 0.65 -12.51 7.60
CA THR A 12 1.54 -12.79 6.48
C THR A 12 2.02 -11.43 5.95
N ALA A 13 3.26 -11.07 6.27
CA ALA A 13 3.78 -9.74 5.98
C ALA A 13 3.68 -9.55 4.47
N PHE A 14 2.76 -8.69 4.04
CA PHE A 14 2.55 -8.39 2.63
C PHE A 14 3.87 -7.83 2.08
N LYS A 15 4.65 -8.71 1.45
CA LYS A 15 5.98 -8.36 0.94
C LYS A 15 5.83 -7.77 -0.44
N ALA A 16 5.49 -6.49 -0.46
CA ALA A 16 5.28 -5.76 -1.68
C ALA A 16 6.59 -5.56 -2.48
N PRO A 17 6.50 -5.43 -3.82
CA PRO A 17 7.68 -5.14 -4.64
C PRO A 17 8.15 -3.70 -4.42
N ALA A 18 9.46 -3.49 -4.48
CA ALA A 18 10.03 -2.14 -4.51
C ALA A 18 9.51 -1.35 -5.73
N PHE A 19 9.29 -0.05 -5.55
CA PHE A 19 8.81 0.82 -6.62
C PHE A 19 9.78 0.84 -7.81
N CYS A 20 9.25 0.57 -9.01
CA CYS A 20 10.01 0.65 -10.26
C CYS A 20 9.68 1.94 -11.00
N GLN A 21 10.55 2.95 -10.92
CA GLN A 21 10.34 4.22 -11.60
C GLN A 21 10.50 4.14 -13.13
N GLN A 22 11.29 3.18 -13.62
CA GLN A 22 11.54 2.99 -15.05
C GLN A 22 10.32 2.40 -15.78
N ASP A 23 9.57 1.55 -15.09
CA ASP A 23 8.30 1.00 -15.57
C ASP A 23 7.27 0.94 -14.42
N PRO A 24 6.61 2.08 -14.12
CA PRO A 24 5.60 2.15 -13.06
C PRO A 24 4.39 1.25 -13.36
N LYS A 25 4.08 1.04 -14.65
CA LYS A 25 2.94 0.23 -15.07
C LYS A 25 3.16 -1.23 -14.70
N MET A 26 4.32 -1.79 -15.05
CA MET A 26 4.69 -3.15 -14.65
C MET A 26 4.64 -3.32 -13.13
N TRP A 27 5.11 -2.33 -12.37
CA TRP A 27 5.04 -2.37 -10.91
C TRP A 27 3.60 -2.42 -10.38
N PHE A 28 2.69 -1.60 -10.93
CA PHE A 28 1.27 -1.65 -10.58
C PHE A 28 0.62 -2.99 -10.93
N ASP A 29 0.94 -3.57 -12.09
CA ASP A 29 0.40 -4.86 -12.52
C ASP A 29 0.83 -5.99 -11.55
N ILE A 30 2.09 -5.97 -11.09
CA ILE A 30 2.59 -6.90 -10.08
C ILE A 30 1.87 -6.69 -8.73
N LEU A 31 1.70 -5.44 -8.31
CA LEU A 31 0.97 -5.12 -7.08
C LEU A 31 -0.46 -5.64 -7.10
N GLU A 32 -1.17 -5.47 -8.22
CA GLU A 32 -2.54 -5.95 -8.37
C GLU A 32 -2.62 -7.48 -8.29
N ILE A 33 -1.64 -8.20 -8.84
CA ILE A 33 -1.51 -9.65 -8.67
C ILE A 33 -1.32 -9.99 -7.19
N MET A 34 -0.43 -9.29 -6.47
CA MET A 34 -0.19 -9.54 -5.05
C MET A 34 -1.42 -9.23 -4.19
N PHE A 35 -2.16 -8.16 -4.49
CA PHE A 35 -3.42 -7.85 -3.81
C PHE A 35 -4.44 -8.95 -4.00
N LYS A 36 -4.60 -9.47 -5.22
CA LYS A 36 -5.48 -10.61 -5.51
C LYS A 36 -5.07 -11.85 -4.71
N SER A 37 -3.78 -12.18 -4.69
CA SER A 37 -3.24 -13.33 -3.94
C SER A 37 -3.43 -13.21 -2.43
N ASN A 38 -3.42 -11.98 -1.89
CA ASN A 38 -3.66 -11.70 -0.46
C ASN A 38 -5.14 -11.38 -0.14
N ASN A 39 -6.06 -11.57 -1.10
CA ASN A 39 -7.48 -11.28 -0.94
C ASN A 39 -7.80 -9.81 -0.58
N ILE A 40 -6.90 -8.88 -0.92
CA ILE A 40 -7.06 -7.44 -0.73
C ILE A 40 -7.91 -6.92 -1.90
N LYS A 41 -9.22 -6.78 -1.65
CA LYS A 41 -10.21 -6.40 -2.68
C LYS A 41 -10.66 -4.95 -2.58
N LYS A 42 -10.58 -4.35 -1.38
CA LYS A 42 -11.04 -2.99 -1.13
C LYS A 42 -10.12 -1.97 -1.80
N SER A 43 -10.68 -1.12 -2.65
CA SER A 43 -9.93 -0.08 -3.37
C SER A 43 -9.19 0.86 -2.42
N GLY A 44 -9.81 1.28 -1.31
CA GLY A 44 -9.15 2.10 -0.29
C GLY A 44 -7.93 1.42 0.32
N THR A 45 -8.05 0.13 0.70
CA THR A 45 -6.91 -0.65 1.24
C THR A 45 -5.79 -0.81 0.22
N LYS A 46 -6.12 -1.09 -1.05
CA LYS A 46 -5.13 -1.15 -2.15
C LYS A 46 -4.41 0.18 -2.33
N PHE A 47 -5.16 1.28 -2.32
CA PHE A 47 -4.61 2.63 -2.44
C PHE A 47 -3.67 2.97 -1.29
N SER A 48 -4.05 2.69 -0.04
CA SER A 48 -3.18 2.89 1.12
C SER A 48 -1.90 2.05 1.04
N HIS A 49 -1.99 0.80 0.60
CA HIS A 49 -0.80 -0.03 0.39
C HIS A 49 0.09 0.50 -0.74
N ALA A 50 -0.48 0.84 -1.90
CA ALA A 50 0.29 1.31 -3.04
C ALA A 50 0.97 2.66 -2.75
N SER A 51 0.25 3.61 -2.15
CA SER A 51 0.80 4.92 -1.76
C SER A 51 1.91 4.79 -0.72
N GLY A 52 1.77 3.91 0.28
CA GLY A 52 2.82 3.65 1.27
C GLY A 52 4.11 3.04 0.70
N LEU A 53 4.09 2.53 -0.54
CA LEU A 53 5.25 1.97 -1.22
C LEU A 53 5.94 2.95 -2.18
N LEU A 54 5.32 4.10 -2.43
CA LEU A 54 5.92 5.13 -3.27
C LEU A 54 7.02 5.88 -2.50
N PRO A 55 8.13 6.24 -3.16
CA PRO A 55 9.15 7.05 -2.54
C PRO A 55 8.66 8.49 -2.33
N THR A 56 9.23 9.19 -1.34
CA THR A 56 8.80 10.53 -0.92
C THR A 56 8.81 11.55 -2.06
N ASP A 57 9.78 11.47 -2.98
CA ASP A 57 9.88 12.39 -4.11
C ASP A 57 8.70 12.24 -5.10
N VAL A 58 8.18 11.02 -5.24
CA VAL A 58 6.97 10.74 -6.02
C VAL A 58 5.75 11.21 -5.24
N LEU A 59 5.65 10.88 -3.95
CA LEU A 59 4.55 11.31 -3.09
C LEU A 59 4.37 12.83 -3.06
N CYS A 60 5.46 13.60 -2.99
CA CYS A 60 5.39 15.06 -3.04
C CYS A 60 4.76 15.58 -4.35
N LYS A 61 5.02 14.93 -5.48
CA LYS A 61 4.50 15.31 -6.81
C LYS A 61 3.02 15.00 -6.99
N VAL A 62 2.48 14.04 -6.23
CA VAL A 62 1.08 13.60 -6.30
C VAL A 62 0.32 13.84 -4.99
N SER A 63 0.85 14.71 -4.14
CA SER A 63 0.30 14.96 -2.80
C SER A 63 -1.14 15.47 -2.85
N ASP A 64 -1.47 16.29 -3.84
CA ASP A 64 -2.80 16.79 -4.11
C ASP A 64 -3.80 15.68 -4.49
N VAL A 65 -3.35 14.68 -5.25
CA VAL A 65 -4.15 13.50 -5.62
C VAL A 65 -4.41 12.63 -4.39
N ILE A 66 -3.38 12.43 -3.55
CA ILE A 66 -3.49 11.60 -2.34
C ILE A 66 -4.44 12.23 -1.32
N SER A 67 -4.31 13.54 -1.08
CA SER A 67 -5.19 14.26 -0.16
C SER A 67 -6.65 14.18 -0.61
N ARG A 68 -6.96 14.43 -1.89
CA ARG A 68 -8.33 14.43 -2.40
C ARG A 68 -9.02 13.07 -2.36
N LEU A 69 -8.27 11.99 -2.56
CA LEU A 69 -8.82 10.63 -2.53
C LEU A 69 -9.08 10.14 -1.09
N GLY A 70 -8.32 10.63 -0.11
CA GLY A 70 -8.56 10.38 1.30
C GLY A 70 -9.87 11.00 1.80
N ASP A 71 -10.30 12.12 1.21
CA ASP A 71 -11.55 12.80 1.56
C ASP A 71 -12.79 12.24 0.83
N SER A 72 -12.59 11.42 -0.21
CA SER A 72 -13.70 10.88 -1.03
C SER A 72 -14.42 9.66 -0.44
N ASP A 73 -14.07 9.25 0.78
CA ASP A 73 -14.89 8.35 1.61
C ASP A 73 -15.83 9.22 2.46
N THR A 74 -16.82 9.83 1.81
CA THR A 74 -17.95 10.50 2.49
C THR A 74 -19.23 9.67 2.24
N PRO A 75 -20.07 9.47 3.28
CA PRO A 75 -21.02 8.36 3.45
C PRO A 75 -22.25 8.32 2.53
#